data_AF-A0A0M5MGI5-F1
#
_entry.id   AF-A0A0M5MGI5-F1
#
_cell.length_a   1.000
_cell.length_b   1.000
_cell.length_c   1.000
_cell.angle_alpha   90.00
_cell.angle_beta   90.00
_cell.angle_gamma   90.00
#
_symmetry.space_group_name_H-M   'P 1'
#
loop_
_entity.id
_entity.type
_entity.pdbx_description
1 polymer ?
#
loop_
_entity_poly.entity_id
_entity_poly.type
_entity_poly.pdbx_seq_one_letter_code
_entity_poly.pdbx_strand_id
1 'polypeptide(L)' 'MAFNYRWKNGARSNRDEAIRHKYLLDESQFDNEQDRQLAEESARRMLGVPVPTLDEDKSILPQADPDRKI' A
#
# COMPACT_ATOMS: atom_id res chain seq x y z
N MET A 1 -8.30 -20.35 -3.60
CA MET A 1 -9.01 -19.18 -4.17
C MET A 1 -8.39 -18.81 -5.50
N ALA A 2 -9.19 -18.66 -6.57
CA ALA A 2 -8.72 -18.07 -7.82
C ALA A 2 -8.62 -16.55 -7.63
N PHE A 3 -7.44 -15.99 -7.84
CA PHE A 3 -7.23 -14.55 -7.78
C PHE A 3 -7.73 -13.95 -9.10
N ASN A 4 -8.98 -13.49 -9.11
CA ASN A 4 -9.66 -12.97 -10.31
C ASN A 4 -9.65 -11.44 -10.39
N TYR A 5 -8.80 -10.78 -9.59
CA TYR A 5 -8.72 -9.33 -9.59
C TYR A 5 -7.90 -8.81 -10.77
N ARG A 6 -8.36 -7.69 -11.34
CA ARG A 6 -7.69 -6.96 -12.41
C ARG A 6 -6.54 -6.15 -11.83
N TRP A 7 -5.34 -6.40 -12.36
CA TRP A 7 -4.19 -5.57 -12.07
C TRP A 7 -4.35 -4.21 -12.74
N LYS A 8 -3.94 -3.15 -12.06
CA LYS A 8 -4.03 -1.77 -12.55
C LYS A 8 -3.34 -1.59 -13.92
N ASN A 9 -2.23 -2.29 -14.14
CA ASN A 9 -1.47 -2.24 -15.38
C ASN A 9 -1.84 -3.35 -16.38
N GLY A 10 -2.97 -4.06 -16.17
CA GLY A 10 -3.41 -5.19 -17.00
C GLY A 10 -2.56 -6.46 -16.87
N ALA A 11 -1.37 -6.38 -16.26
CA ALA A 11 -0.47 -7.48 -16.00
C ALA A 11 -0.15 -7.59 -14.50
N ARG A 12 0.18 -8.80 -14.05
CA ARG A 12 0.64 -9.06 -12.68
C ARG A 12 1.88 -8.21 -12.39
N SER A 13 1.77 -7.27 -11.47
CA SER A 13 2.91 -6.44 -11.06
C SER A 13 4.02 -7.30 -10.49
N ASN A 14 5.26 -6.96 -10.79
CA ASN A 14 6.41 -7.65 -10.21
C ASN A 14 6.66 -7.21 -8.76
N ARG A 15 7.47 -7.97 -8.02
CA ARG A 15 7.83 -7.65 -6.63
C ARG A 15 8.33 -6.21 -6.47
N ASP A 16 9.24 -5.77 -7.34
CA ASP A 16 9.84 -4.43 -7.29
C ASP A 16 8.80 -3.34 -7.57
N GLU A 17 7.96 -3.54 -8.59
CA GLU A 17 6.86 -2.62 -8.90
C GLU A 17 5.85 -2.54 -7.75
N ALA A 18 5.56 -3.68 -7.13
CA ALA A 18 4.57 -3.76 -6.08
C ALA A 18 5.00 -3.07 -4.77
N ILE A 19 6.30 -2.87 -4.58
CA ILE A 19 6.87 -2.07 -3.49
C ILE A 19 6.76 -0.57 -3.81
N ARG A 20 6.96 -0.18 -5.08
CA ARG A 20 6.93 1.23 -5.50
C ARG A 20 5.52 1.79 -5.65
N HIS A 21 4.55 0.94 -5.95
CA HIS A 21 3.17 1.35 -6.17
C HIS A 21 2.31 1.20 -4.92
N LYS A 22 1.59 2.27 -4.58
CA LYS A 22 0.60 2.28 -3.49
C LYS A 22 -0.55 1.31 -3.74
N TYR A 23 -1.00 1.20 -5.00
CA TYR A 23 -2.10 0.33 -5.41
C TYR A 23 -1.70 -0.60 -6.56
N LEU A 24 -1.91 -1.90 -6.40
CA LEU A 24 -1.59 -2.94 -7.40
C LEU A 24 -2.78 -3.33 -8.27
N LEU A 25 -3.95 -3.28 -7.66
CA LEU A 25 -5.21 -3.64 -8.28
C LEU A 25 -5.94 -2.40 -8.73
N ASP A 26 -6.73 -2.57 -9.79
CA ASP A 26 -7.56 -1.50 -10.30
C ASP A 26 -8.66 -1.16 -9.30
N GLU A 27 -8.76 0.10 -8.87
CA GLU A 27 -9.74 0.50 -7.86
C GLU A 27 -11.18 0.45 -8.39
N SER A 28 -11.38 0.58 -9.70
CA SER A 28 -12.72 0.62 -10.31
C SER A 28 -13.45 -0.72 -10.29
N GLN A 29 -12.78 -1.81 -9.92
CA GLN A 29 -13.42 -3.13 -9.73
C GLN A 29 -14.00 -3.32 -8.31
N PHE A 30 -13.74 -2.38 -7.40
CA PHE A 30 -14.16 -2.47 -6.00
C PHE A 30 -15.20 -1.40 -5.68
N ASP A 31 -16.34 -1.82 -5.14
CA ASP A 31 -17.37 -0.91 -4.59
C ASP A 31 -17.04 -0.44 -3.16
N ASN A 32 -16.19 -1.18 -2.45
CA ASN A 32 -15.84 -0.91 -1.05
C ASN A 32 -14.33 -0.89 -0.84
N GLU A 33 -13.85 0.08 -0.07
CA GLU A 33 -12.46 0.21 0.31
C GLU A 33 -11.95 -1.00 1.11
N GLN A 34 -12.79 -1.63 1.93
CA GLN A 34 -12.41 -2.85 2.66
C GLN A 34 -12.10 -4.02 1.73
N ASP A 35 -12.89 -4.22 0.68
CA ASP A 35 -12.67 -5.30 -0.29
C ASP A 35 -11.40 -5.03 -1.10
N ARG A 36 -11.20 -3.77 -1.49
CA ARG A 36 -9.95 -3.31 -2.13
C ARG A 36 -8.73 -3.63 -1.28
N GLN A 37 -8.77 -3.27 0.02
CA GLN A 37 -7.66 -3.53 0.94
C GLN A 37 -7.38 -5.04 1.09
N LEU A 38 -8.43 -5.86 1.23
CA LEU A 38 -8.26 -7.32 1.37
C LEU A 38 -7.66 -7.96 0.11
N ALA A 39 -8.13 -7.54 -1.06
CA ALA A 39 -7.62 -8.00 -2.34
C ALA A 39 -6.17 -7.57 -2.57
N GLU A 40 -5.83 -6.33 -2.23
CA GLU A 40 -4.47 -5.81 -2.29
C GLU A 40 -3.52 -6.55 -1.34
N GLU A 41 -3.94 -6.78 -0.10
CA GLU A 41 -3.14 -7.55 0.86
C GLU A 41 -2.88 -8.95 0.33
N SER A 42 -3.89 -9.60 -0.25
CA SER A 42 -3.75 -10.91 -0.88
C SER A 42 -2.80 -10.88 -2.07
N ALA A 43 -2.89 -9.86 -2.93
CA ALA A 43 -2.00 -9.64 -4.07
C ALA A 43 -0.54 -9.49 -3.62
N ARG A 44 -0.32 -8.70 -2.58
CA ARG A 44 0.99 -8.43 -1.99
C ARG A 44 1.59 -9.66 -1.33
N ARG A 45 0.79 -10.40 -0.55
CA ARG A 45 1.20 -11.69 0.02
C ARG A 45 1.62 -12.68 -1.06
N MET A 46 0.88 -12.72 -2.19
CA MET A 46 1.23 -13.59 -3.31
C MET A 46 2.55 -13.21 -4.00
N LEU A 47 2.94 -11.94 -3.94
CA LEU A 47 4.21 -11.44 -4.48
C LEU A 47 5.34 -11.42 -3.44
N GLY A 48 5.06 -11.74 -2.18
CA GLY A 48 6.04 -11.65 -1.08
C GLY A 48 6.50 -10.21 -0.83
N VAL A 49 5.63 -9.23 -1.05
CA VAL A 49 5.87 -7.82 -0.74
C VAL A 49 5.11 -7.40 0.52
N PRO A 50 5.70 -6.55 1.37
CA PRO A 50 4.99 -6.00 2.51
C PRO A 50 3.84 -5.10 2.04
N VAL A 51 2.75 -5.09 2.80
CA VAL A 51 1.71 -4.07 2.66
C VAL A 51 2.33 -2.74 3.11
N PRO A 52 2.27 -1.66 2.31
CA PRO A 52 2.67 -0.33 2.74
C PRO A 52 1.77 0.02 3.92
N THR A 53 2.34 -0.03 5.10
CA THR A 53 1.70 0.44 6.32
C THR A 53 1.56 1.96 6.19
N LEU A 54 0.38 2.50 6.50
CA LEU A 54 0.11 3.94 6.53
C LEU A 54 1.04 4.74 7.48
N ASP A 55 1.87 4.06 8.27
CA ASP A 55 2.66 4.61 9.37
C ASP A 55 3.99 5.29 8.94
N GLU A 56 4.26 5.50 7.64
CA GLU A 56 5.48 6.20 7.21
C GLU A 56 5.46 7.72 7.46
N ASP A 57 4.36 8.30 7.96
CA ASP A 57 4.30 9.73 8.33
C ASP A 57 4.51 9.99 9.84
N LYS A 58 4.80 8.98 10.66
CA LYS A 58 5.25 9.26 12.02
C LYS A 58 6.70 9.70 11.99
N SER A 59 6.89 11.01 11.80
CA SER A 59 8.13 11.70 12.09
C SER A 59 8.51 11.42 13.55
N ILE A 60 9.37 10.42 13.76
CA ILE A 60 9.89 10.01 15.08
C ILE A 60 10.84 11.06 15.68
N LEU A 61 11.10 12.15 14.95
CA LEU A 61 11.93 13.23 15.44
C LEU A 61 11.09 14.13 16.34
N PRO A 62 11.46 14.31 17.62
CA PRO A 62 10.90 15.39 18.40
C PRO A 62 11.19 16.69 17.66
N GLN A 63 10.14 17.41 17.23
CA GLN A 63 10.30 18.81 16.81
C GLN A 63 10.91 19.53 18.01
N ALA A 64 12.16 19.97 17.87
CA ALA A 64 12.77 20.81 18.89
C ALA A 64 11.93 22.09 19.00
N ASP A 65 11.23 22.26 20.12
CA ASP A 65 10.54 23.50 20.46
C ASP A 65 11.51 24.69 20.32
N PRO A 66 11.26 25.63 19.40
CA PRO A 66 12.16 26.77 19.19
C PRO A 66 12.07 27.86 20.27
N ASP A 67 11.27 27.66 21.33
CA ASP A 67 11.04 28.68 22.36
C ASP A 67 11.61 28.28 23.73
N ARG A 68 12.94 28.20 23.81
CA ARG A 68 13.63 28.33 25.10
C ARG A 68 14.64 29.47 25.00
N LYS A 69 14.11 30.70 25.04
CA LYS A 69 14.92 31.88 25.29
C LYS A 69 15.39 31.85 26.75
N ILE A 70 16.70 31.70 26.91
CA ILE A 70 17.46 31.92 28.14
C ILE A 70 17.68 33.41 28.33
#